data_AF-A0A368V1K9-F1
#
_entry.id   AF-A0A368V1K9-F1
#
_cell.length_a   1.000
_cell.length_b   1.000
_cell.length_c   1.000
_cell.angle_alpha   90.00
_cell.angle_beta   90.00
_cell.angle_gamma   90.00
#
_symmetry.space_group_name_H-M   'P 1'
#
loop_
_entity.id
_entity.type
_entity.pdbx_description
1 polymer ?
#
loop_
_entity_poly.entity_id
_entity_poly.type
_entity_poly.pdbx_seq_one_letter_code
_entity_poly.pdbx_strand_id
1 'polypeptide(L)'
;MPDRDDVNRLVIGSFRSVGSGASFIMAGNQGHRHDWASAFPFFYMADEAAFIGTSNGIHRADGLVGLAAGRHSGCDAATLLW
;
A
#
# COMPACT_ATOMS: atom_id res chain seq x y z
N MET A 1 -8.13 -10.87 -1.74
CA MET A 1 -7.53 -12.19 -2.01
C MET A 1 -6.02 -12.07 -1.83
N PRO A 2 -5.42 -12.85 -0.91
CA PRO A 2 -3.97 -12.89 -0.74
C PRO A 2 -3.24 -13.51 -1.94
N ASP A 3 -3.96 -14.24 -2.80
CA ASP A 3 -3.39 -15.04 -3.90
C ASP A 3 -3.11 -14.26 -5.19
N ARG A 4 -3.21 -12.93 -5.17
CA ARG A 4 -2.92 -12.07 -6.32
C ARG A 4 -1.41 -11.82 -6.42
N ASP A 5 -0.85 -12.00 -7.61
CA ASP A 5 0.55 -11.73 -7.94
C ASP A 5 0.76 -10.35 -8.60
N ASP A 6 -0.33 -9.69 -8.96
CA ASP A 6 -0.37 -8.42 -9.67
C ASP A 6 -0.49 -7.17 -8.76
N VAL A 7 -0.25 -7.34 -7.45
CA VAL A 7 -0.32 -6.31 -6.40
C VAL A 7 1.04 -6.07 -5.73
N ASN A 8 1.18 -4.95 -5.02
CA ASN A 8 2.36 -4.63 -4.22
C ASN A 8 2.61 -5.69 -3.12
N ARG A 9 3.87 -6.05 -2.92
CA ARG A 9 4.31 -7.01 -1.91
C ARG A 9 5.06 -6.31 -0.77
N LEU A 10 4.82 -6.75 0.46
CA LEU A 10 5.62 -6.40 1.63
C LEU A 10 6.72 -7.46 1.80
N VAL A 11 7.98 -7.04 1.85
CA VAL A 11 9.13 -7.94 2.04
C VAL A 11 9.83 -7.59 3.36
N ILE A 12 9.81 -8.52 4.32
CA ILE A 12 10.49 -8.38 5.61
C ILE A 12 11.69 -9.32 5.62
N GLY A 13 12.89 -8.77 5.78
CA GLY A 13 14.13 -9.54 5.90
C GLY A 13 14.28 -10.27 7.24
N SER A 14 15.38 -11.01 7.41
CA SER A 14 15.70 -11.73 8.65
C SER A 14 16.11 -10.80 9.80
N PHE A 15 16.00 -11.32 11.04
CA PHE A 15 16.42 -10.64 12.28
C PHE A 15 15.76 -9.26 12.48
N ARG A 16 14.43 -9.22 12.38
CA ARG A 16 13.62 -8.00 12.57
C ARG A 16 12.69 -8.18 13.76
N SER A 17 12.60 -7.14 14.59
CA SER A 17 11.57 -7.01 15.63
C SER A 17 10.50 -6.04 15.13
N VAL A 18 9.25 -6.46 15.11
CA VAL A 18 8.10 -5.61 14.78
C VAL A 18 7.35 -5.30 16.06
N GLY A 19 7.29 -4.01 16.42
CA GLY A 19 6.60 -3.56 17.61
C GLY A 19 5.09 -3.83 17.55
N SER A 20 4.48 -4.01 18.71
CA SER A 20 3.01 -4.07 18.81
C SER A 20 2.39 -2.79 18.26
N GLY A 21 1.33 -2.93 17.46
CA GLY A 21 0.65 -1.80 16.81
C GLY A 21 1.28 -1.33 15.50
N ALA A 22 2.40 -1.91 15.05
CA ALA A 22 2.94 -1.61 13.73
C ALA A 22 1.93 -1.98 12.62
N SER A 23 1.76 -1.08 11.65
CA SER A 23 0.87 -1.27 10.50
C SER A 23 1.58 -0.87 9.22
N PHE A 24 1.37 -1.65 8.16
CA PHE A 24 1.94 -1.41 6.83
C PHE A 24 0.78 -1.05 5.89
N ILE A 25 0.73 0.21 5.44
CA ILE A 25 -0.29 0.65 4.49
C ILE A 25 0.07 0.13 3.11
N MET A 26 -0.80 -0.71 2.56
CA MET A 26 -0.65 -1.37 1.26
C MET A 26 -1.75 -0.90 0.30
N ALA A 27 -1.86 -1.54 -0.87
CA ALA A 27 -2.87 -1.25 -1.89
C ALA A 27 -2.77 0.16 -2.54
N GLY A 28 -1.57 0.76 -2.51
CA GLY A 28 -1.27 2.00 -3.22
C GLY A 28 -2.25 3.13 -2.91
N ASN A 29 -2.80 3.75 -3.96
CA ASN A 29 -3.79 4.82 -3.81
C ASN A 29 -5.19 4.33 -3.43
N GLN A 30 -5.40 3.01 -3.29
CA GLN A 30 -6.68 2.40 -2.92
C GLN A 30 -7.85 2.79 -3.85
N GLY A 31 -7.54 3.19 -5.09
CA GLY A 31 -8.54 3.66 -6.06
C GLY A 31 -8.90 5.14 -5.95
N HIS A 32 -8.29 5.89 -5.02
CA HIS A 32 -8.51 7.32 -4.83
C HIS A 32 -7.55 8.14 -5.72
N ARG A 33 -8.10 8.90 -6.67
CA ARG A 33 -7.36 9.76 -7.60
C ARG A 33 -7.56 11.23 -7.22
N HIS A 34 -6.54 11.83 -6.58
CA HIS A 34 -6.60 13.24 -6.17
C HIS A 34 -6.41 14.22 -7.36
N ASP A 35 -5.94 13.73 -8.51
CA ASP A 35 -5.86 14.45 -9.78
C ASP A 35 -7.19 14.49 -10.54
N TRP A 36 -8.22 13.76 -10.08
CA TRP A 36 -9.55 13.75 -10.68
C TRP A 36 -10.48 14.76 -10.01
N ALA A 37 -11.64 15.01 -10.65
CA ALA A 37 -12.69 15.87 -10.09
C ALA A 37 -13.22 15.38 -8.74
N SER A 38 -13.09 14.09 -8.43
CA SER A 38 -13.41 13.51 -7.14
C SER A 38 -12.45 12.36 -6.83
N ALA A 39 -12.02 12.28 -5.58
CA ALA A 39 -11.24 11.16 -5.09
C ALA A 39 -12.12 9.95 -4.70
N PHE A 40 -13.45 10.04 -4.83
CA PHE A 40 -14.34 8.93 -4.49
C PHE A 40 -14.17 7.77 -5.49
N PRO A 41 -14.00 6.52 -5.03
CA PRO A 41 -13.59 5.40 -5.88
C PRO A 41 -14.80 4.71 -6.54
N PHE A 42 -15.52 5.43 -7.42
CA PHE A 42 -16.80 5.01 -8.01
C PHE A 42 -16.78 3.61 -8.65
N PHE A 43 -15.68 3.21 -9.28
CA PHE A 43 -15.51 1.90 -9.93
C PHE A 43 -15.81 0.71 -9.01
N TYR A 44 -15.64 0.87 -7.69
CA TYR A 44 -15.82 -0.20 -6.71
C TYR A 44 -17.22 -0.28 -6.11
N MET A 45 -18.14 0.60 -6.53
CA MET A 45 -19.55 0.57 -6.11
C MET A 45 -20.40 -0.24 -7.10
N ALA A 46 -20.18 -1.56 -7.13
CA ALA A 46 -20.81 -2.45 -8.10
C ALA A 46 -22.34 -2.49 -8.03
N ASP A 47 -22.92 -2.21 -6.85
CA ASP A 47 -24.37 -2.26 -6.64
C ASP A 47 -25.09 -0.96 -7.01
N GLU A 48 -24.36 0.09 -7.41
CA GLU A 48 -24.94 1.39 -7.76
C GLU A 48 -25.00 1.56 -9.29
N ALA A 49 -26.21 1.54 -9.83
CA ALA A 49 -26.44 1.61 -11.27
C ALA A 49 -25.87 2.90 -11.90
N ALA A 50 -25.85 4.00 -11.15
CA ALA A 50 -25.29 5.26 -11.62
C ALA A 50 -23.77 5.22 -11.88
N PHE A 51 -23.06 4.22 -11.34
CA PHE A 51 -21.60 4.12 -11.43
C PHE A 51 -21.10 2.99 -12.34
N ILE A 52 -22.02 2.33 -13.06
CA ILE A 52 -21.67 1.34 -14.08
C ILE A 52 -20.79 2.00 -15.17
N GLY A 53 -19.65 1.39 -15.47
CA GLY A 53 -18.71 1.86 -16.49
C GLY A 53 -17.80 3.02 -16.06
N THR A 54 -17.81 3.41 -14.78
CA THR A 54 -16.84 4.37 -14.25
C THR A 54 -15.41 3.84 -14.37
N SER A 55 -14.41 4.73 -14.45
CA SER A 55 -13.02 4.33 -14.67
C SER A 55 -12.37 3.80 -13.38
N ASN A 56 -11.58 2.73 -13.49
CA ASN A 56 -10.76 2.24 -12.39
C ASN A 56 -9.62 3.23 -12.07
N GLY A 57 -9.62 3.75 -10.84
CA GLY A 57 -8.64 4.72 -10.36
C GLY A 57 -7.37 4.12 -9.76
N ILE A 58 -7.21 2.80 -9.67
CA ILE A 58 -5.99 2.18 -9.11
C ILE A 58 -4.78 2.62 -9.91
N HIS A 59 -3.83 3.21 -9.21
CA HIS A 59 -2.47 3.37 -9.69
C HIS A 59 -1.58 2.50 -8.80
N ARG A 60 -0.70 1.70 -9.43
CA ARG A 60 0.26 0.91 -8.66
C ARG A 60 1.11 1.89 -7.86
N ALA A 61 1.37 1.56 -6.59
CA ALA A 61 2.43 2.25 -5.89
C ALA A 61 3.74 1.72 -6.46
N ASP A 62 4.60 2.61 -6.92
CA ASP A 62 5.90 2.21 -7.50
C ASP A 62 6.93 1.83 -6.42
N GLY A 63 6.52 1.81 -5.14
CA GLY A 63 7.39 1.60 -4.00
C GLY A 63 7.52 0.13 -3.60
N LEU A 64 8.76 -0.34 -3.51
CA LEU A 64 9.10 -1.51 -2.69
C LEU A 64 9.23 -1.01 -1.25
N VAL A 65 8.31 -1.40 -0.37
CA VAL A 65 8.47 -1.11 1.07
C VAL A 65 9.43 -2.15 1.65
N GLY A 66 10.70 -1.78 1.79
CA GLY A 66 11.73 -2.62 2.41
C GLY A 66 12.00 -2.20 3.85
N LEU A 67 11.93 -3.14 4.81
CA LEU A 67 12.36 -2.88 6.18
C LEU A 67 13.84 -3.25 6.36
N ALA A 68 14.73 -2.24 6.43
CA ALA A 68 16.13 -2.43 6.77
C ALA A 68 16.44 -1.91 8.18
N ALA A 69 16.98 -2.76 9.05
CA ALA A 69 17.56 -2.31 10.31
C ALA A 69 19.06 -2.05 10.09
N GLY A 70 19.51 -0.84 10.44
CA GLY A 70 20.91 -0.45 10.51
C GLY A 70 21.32 -0.20 11.96
N ARG A 71 22.55 -0.56 12.34
CA ARG A 71 23.10 -0.14 13.65
C ARG A 71 23.50 1.32 13.56
N HIS A 72 22.74 2.21 14.19
CA HIS A 72 23.18 3.57 14.46
C HIS A 72 23.34 3.74 15.97
N SER A 73 24.60 3.93 16.41
CA SER A 73 24.97 4.36 17.76
C SER A 73 24.23 3.70 18.95
N GLY A 74 23.99 2.38 18.90
CA GLY A 74 23.44 1.62 20.03
C GLY A 74 21.92 1.49 20.08
N CYS A 75 21.18 2.01 19.09
CA CYS A 75 19.73 1.82 18.96
C CYS A 75 19.44 1.02 17.68
N ASP A 76 18.65 -0.05 17.78
CA ASP A 76 18.12 -0.76 16.60
C ASP A 76 17.04 0.12 15.94
N ALA A 77 17.43 0.93 14.96
CA ALA A 77 16.49 1.73 14.17
C ALA A 77 16.02 0.92 12.96
N ALA A 78 14.71 0.76 12.82
CA ALA A 78 14.11 0.19 11.63
C ALA A 78 13.88 1.31 10.60
N THR A 79 14.68 1.32 9.54
CA THR A 79 14.54 2.25 8.41
C THR A 79 13.62 1.61 7.37
N LEU A 80 12.52 2.29 7.05
CA LEU A 80 11.73 2.02 5.85
C LEU A 80 12.55 2.55 4.66
N LEU A 81 13.10 1.64 3.87
CA LEU A 81 13.70 1.96 2.57
C LEU A 81 12.55 2.00 1.55
N TRP A 82 12.46 3.11 0.83
CA TRP A 82 11.61 3.29 -0.35
C TRP A 82 12.41 2.99 -1.62
#